data_AF-A0A7W2EKT0-F1
#
_entry.id   AF-A0A7W2EKT0-F1
#
_cell.length_a   1.000
_cell.length_b   1.000
_cell.length_c   1.000
_cell.angle_alpha   90.00
_cell.angle_beta   90.00
_cell.angle_gamma   90.00
#
_symmetry.space_group_name_H-M   'P 1'
#
loop_
_entity.id
_entity.type
_entity.pdbx_description
1 polymer ?
#
loop_
_entity_poly.entity_id
_entity_poly.type
_entity_poly.pdbx_seq_one_letter_code
_entity_poly.pdbx_strand_id
1 'polypeptide(L)' 'MNLALIHSTACRELLNDGELEDAIRYCVEQGIEPPIPPCAKMSSDYEHCVALAKETLSDYGWWEKRLKVRDARSRRQAET' A
#
# COMPACT_ATOMS: atom_id res chain seq x y z
N MET A 1 12.07 -2.98 14.65
CA MET A 1 11.65 -1.93 13.69
C MET A 1 10.19 -2.19 13.34
N ASN A 2 9.30 -1.19 13.41
CA ASN A 2 7.88 -1.41 13.15
C ASN A 2 7.60 -1.27 11.65
N LEU A 3 7.54 -2.41 10.93
CA LEU A 3 7.38 -2.44 9.47
C LEU A 3 6.13 -1.71 8.99
N ALA A 4 5.01 -1.85 9.71
CA ALA A 4 3.76 -1.18 9.35
C ALA A 4 3.91 0.35 9.39
N LEU A 5 4.64 0.87 10.38
CA LEU A 5 4.94 2.31 10.45
C LEU A 5 5.79 2.76 9.27
N ILE A 6 6.86 2.03 8.94
CA ILE A 6 7.75 2.34 7.80
C ILE A 6 6.95 2.44 6.50
N HIS A 7 6.14 1.43 6.20
CA HIS A 7 5.39 1.41 4.95
C HIS A 7 4.29 2.48 4.91
N SER A 8 3.60 2.72 6.03
CA SER A 8 2.61 3.80 6.12
C SER A 8 3.23 5.18 5.89
N THR A 9 4.44 5.42 6.40
CA THR A 9 5.19 6.66 6.17
C THR A 9 5.65 6.77 4.71
N ALA A 10 6.25 5.71 4.15
CA ALA A 10 6.73 5.71 2.77
C ALA A 10 5.60 5.97 1.76
N CYS A 11 4.45 5.31 1.92
CA CYS A 11 3.28 5.56 1.07
C CYS A 11 2.74 6.97 1.24
N ARG A 12 2.77 7.53 2.46
CA ARG A 12 2.35 8.91 2.69
C ARG A 12 3.25 9.92 1.96
N GLU A 13 4.56 9.68 1.93
CA GLU A 13 5.52 10.52 1.20
C GLU A 13 5.26 10.45 -0.31
N LEU A 14 5.21 9.25 -0.91
CA LEU A 14 4.92 9.06 -2.34
C LEU A 14 3.59 9.71 -2.77
N LEU A 15 2.55 9.58 -1.94
CA LEU A 15 1.24 10.17 -2.24
C LEU A 15 1.20 11.69 -2.03
N ASN A 16 2.07 12.25 -1.20
CA ASN A 16 2.20 13.70 -1.06
C ASN A 16 2.85 14.33 -2.29
N ASP A 17 3.77 13.62 -2.94
CA ASP A 17 4.37 14.02 -4.21
C ASP A 17 3.45 13.76 -5.42
N GLY A 18 2.28 13.18 -5.19
CA GLY A 18 1.28 12.90 -6.22
C GLY A 18 1.66 11.70 -7.10
N GLU A 19 2.49 10.80 -6.59
CA GLU A 19 2.99 9.60 -7.25
C GLU A 19 2.16 8.37 -6.85
N LEU A 20 0.90 8.34 -7.31
CA LEU A 20 -0.02 7.23 -7.00
C LEU A 20 0.50 5.88 -7.53
N GLU A 21 1.00 5.86 -8.75
CA GLU A 21 1.53 4.66 -9.39
C GLU A 21 2.72 4.09 -8.60
N ASP A 22 3.60 4.96 -8.10
CA ASP A 22 4.73 4.55 -7.27
C ASP A 22 4.31 4.03 -5.91
N ALA A 23 3.31 4.66 -5.27
CA ALA A 23 2.74 4.17 -4.03
C ALA A 23 2.11 2.76 -4.19
N ILE A 24 1.40 2.53 -5.31
CA ILE A 24 0.82 1.21 -5.62
C ILE A 24 1.93 0.19 -5.91
N ARG A 25 2.92 0.56 -6.74
CA ARG A 25 4.06 -0.29 -7.06
C ARG A 25 4.82 -0.72 -5.81
N TYR A 26 5.08 0.24 -4.90
CA TYR A 26 5.71 -0.03 -3.61
C TYR A 26 4.94 -1.10 -2.81
N CYS A 27 3.61 -1.02 -2.75
CA CYS A 27 2.79 -2.01 -2.06
C CYS A 27 2.96 -3.41 -2.66
N VAL A 28 2.90 -3.50 -3.99
CA VAL A 28 3.04 -4.77 -4.72
C VAL A 28 4.43 -5.39 -4.49
N GLU A 29 5.49 -4.59 -4.46
CA GLU A 29 6.85 -5.04 -4.14
C GLU A 29 6.96 -5.62 -2.71
N GLN A 30 6.13 -5.14 -1.77
CA GLN A 30 6.03 -5.72 -0.42
C GLN A 30 5.18 -7.00 -0.37
N GLY A 31 4.64 -7.45 -1.51
CA GLY A 31 3.73 -8.58 -1.65
C GLY A 31 2.31 -8.29 -1.16
N ILE A 32 1.90 -7.02 -1.15
CA ILE A 32 0.59 -6.56 -0.69
C ILE A 32 -0.13 -5.89 -1.85
N GLU A 33 -1.31 -6.40 -2.20
CA GLU A 33 -2.17 -5.79 -3.20
C GLU A 33 -3.12 -4.77 -2.53
N PRO A 34 -2.97 -3.47 -2.81
CA PRO A 34 -3.82 -2.46 -2.20
C PRO A 34 -5.21 -2.45 -2.84
N PRO A 35 -6.29 -2.15 -2.08
CA PRO A 35 -7.65 -2.05 -2.62
C PRO A 35 -7.88 -0.71 -3.35
N ILE A 36 -6.89 -0.26 -4.11
CA ILE A 36 -6.94 0.99 -4.87
C ILE A 36 -7.10 0.61 -6.35
N PRO A 37 -8.12 1.13 -7.05
CA PRO A 37 -8.28 0.87 -8.47
C PRO A 37 -7.09 1.46 -9.26
N PRO A 38 -6.68 0.82 -10.37
CA PRO A 38 -5.69 1.39 -11.26
C PRO A 38 -6.26 2.66 -11.91
N CYS A 39 -5.78 3.81 -11.47
CA CYS A 39 -6.21 5.11 -11.99
C CYS A 39 -5.08 5.79 -12.74
N ALA A 40 -5.34 6.18 -13.98
CA ALA A 40 -4.38 6.93 -14.79
C ALA A 40 -4.31 8.39 -14.31
N LYS A 41 -3.11 8.98 -14.34
CA LYS A 41 -2.86 10.39 -13.96
C LYS A 41 -3.68 11.41 -14.74
N MET A 42 -4.12 11.04 -15.95
CA MET A 42 -4.96 11.90 -16.80
C MET A 42 -6.46 11.67 -16.65
N SER A 43 -6.88 10.77 -15.76
CA SER A 43 -8.31 10.56 -15.48
C SER A 43 -8.87 11.66 -14.59
N SER A 44 -10.14 12.02 -14.79
CA SER A 44 -10.90 12.89 -13.89
C SER A 44 -10.95 12.35 -12.46
N ASP A 45 -10.85 11.03 -12.30
CA ASP A 45 -10.94 10.35 -11.01
C ASP A 45 -9.59 10.25 -10.28
N TYR A 46 -8.51 10.76 -10.86
CA TYR A 46 -7.16 10.62 -10.29
C TYR A 46 -7.06 11.17 -8.87
N GLU A 47 -7.61 12.36 -8.61
CA GLU A 47 -7.61 12.96 -7.27
C GLU A 47 -8.38 12.12 -6.26
N HIS A 48 -9.48 11.48 -6.69
CA HIS A 48 -10.24 10.56 -5.85
C HIS A 48 -9.42 9.32 -5.50
N CYS A 49 -8.72 8.75 -6.49
CA CYS A 49 -7.87 7.58 -6.26
C CYS A 49 -6.67 7.91 -5.35
N VAL A 50 -6.09 9.11 -5.48
CA VAL A 50 -5.04 9.61 -4.57
C VAL A 50 -5.60 9.76 -3.15
N ALA A 51 -6.80 10.33 -2.99
CA ALA A 51 -7.42 10.49 -1.67
C ALA A 51 -7.68 9.13 -1.00
N LEU A 52 -8.24 8.17 -1.75
CA LEU A 52 -8.48 6.80 -1.28
C LEU A 52 -7.16 6.10 -0.91
N ALA A 53 -6.13 6.28 -1.73
CA ALA A 53 -4.79 5.75 -1.46
C ALA A 53 -4.19 6.39 -0.21
N LYS A 54 -4.38 7.69 0.02
CA LYS A 54 -3.90 8.35 1.24
C LYS A 54 -4.59 7.80 2.46
N GLU A 55 -5.91 7.63 2.43
CA GLU A 55 -6.67 7.06 3.54
C GLU A 55 -6.23 5.63 3.85
N THR A 56 -6.04 4.80 2.82
CA THR A 56 -5.73 3.37 3.01
C THR A 56 -4.25 3.11 3.26
N LEU A 57 -3.37 3.62 2.40
CA LEU A 57 -1.94 3.30 2.40
C LEU A 57 -1.16 4.09 3.45
N SER A 58 -1.71 5.19 3.97
CA SER A 58 -1.13 5.87 5.12
C SER A 58 -1.65 5.31 6.45
N ASP A 59 -2.60 4.37 6.44
CA ASP A 59 -3.14 3.78 7.65
C ASP A 59 -2.22 2.68 8.20
N TYR A 60 -1.69 2.92 9.40
CA TYR A 60 -0.85 1.97 10.11
C TYR A 60 -1.58 0.64 10.38
N GLY A 61 -2.86 0.70 10.78
CA GLY A 61 -3.63 -0.50 11.14
C GLY A 61 -3.86 -1.44 9.95
N TRP A 62 -4.06 -0.87 8.77
CA TRP A 62 -4.20 -1.56 7.51
C TRP A 62 -2.90 -2.30 7.15
N TRP A 63 -1.75 -1.61 7.23
CA TRP A 63 -0.44 -2.22 7.01
C TRP A 63 -0.15 -3.34 8.00
N GLU A 64 -0.45 -3.14 9.29
CA GLU A 64 -0.23 -4.16 10.31
C GLU A 64 -1.01 -5.45 10.01
N LYS A 65 -2.28 -5.33 9.59
CA LYS A 65 -3.11 -6.47 9.20
C LYS A 65 -2.56 -7.17 7.95
N ARG A 66 -2.18 -6.41 6.91
CA ARG A 66 -1.70 -6.97 5.65
C ARG A 66 -0.36 -7.68 5.79
N LEU A 67 0.57 -7.10 6.55
CA LEU A 67 1.85 -7.74 6.86
C LEU A 67 1.66 -9.03 7.65
N LYS A 68 0.77 -9.06 8.66
CA LYS A 68 0.46 -10.29 9.41
C LYS A 68 -0.09 -11.39 8.52
N VAL A 69 -1.00 -11.06 7.60
CA VAL A 69 -1.56 -12.01 6.63
C VAL A 69 -0.48 -12.51 5.67
N ARG A 70 0.37 -11.63 5.16
CA ARG A 70 1.50 -11.98 4.28
C ARG A 70 2.49 -12.92 4.98
N ASP A 71 2.86 -12.61 6.21
CA ASP A 71 3.80 -13.43 6.99
C ASP A 71 3.19 -14.80 7.32
N ALA A 72 1.91 -14.85 7.67
CA ALA A 72 1.19 -16.12 7.88
C ALA A 72 1.16 -16.98 6.60
N ARG A 73 0.94 -16.36 5.43
CA ARG A 73 0.98 -17.04 4.13
C ARG A 73 2.38 -17.54 3.77
N SER A 74 3.42 -16.78 4.12
CA SER A 74 4.82 -17.15 3.87
C SER A 74 5.26 -18.32 4.74
N ARG A 75 4.85 -18.35 6.01
CA ARG A 75 5.12 -19.47 6.93
C ARG A 75 4.49 -20.77 6.45
N ARG A 76 3.21 -20.75 6.05
CA ARG A 76 2.52 -21.94 5.53
C ARG A 76 3.18 -22.52 4.27
N GLN A 77 3.77 -21.68 3.42
CA GLN A 77 4.46 -22.15 2.21
C GLN A 77 5.86 -22.70 2.49
N ALA A 78 6.48 -22.36 3.62
CA ALA A 78 7.78 -22.87 4.04
C ALA A 78 7.69 -24.22 4.79
N GLU A 79 6.48 -24.61 5.22
CA GLU A 79 6.20 -25.86 5.95
C GLU A 79 5.69 -26.99 5.04
N THR A 80 5.60 -26.76 3.72
CA THR A 80 5.24 -27.77 2.69
C THR A 80 6.44 -28.09 1.83
#